data_AF-A0A0C2D1W4-F1
#
_entry.id   AF-A0A0C2D1W4-F1
#
_cell.length_a   1.000
_cell.length_b   1.000
_cell.length_c   1.000
_cell.angle_alpha   90.00
_cell.angle_beta   90.00
_cell.angle_gamma   90.00
#
_symmetry.space_group_name_H-M   'P 1'
#
loop_
_entity.id
_entity.type
_entity.pdbx_description
1 polymer ?
#
loop_
_entity_poly.entity_id
_entity_poly.type
_entity_poly.pdbx_seq_one_letter_code
_entity_poly.pdbx_strand_id
1 'polypeptide(L)' 'MKESFGLLNVTIPSDLGGTIIGRGGDRINRIRDESGAQIQLEPSTGQEERVITITGTQTQIHAAQYLLQQWSVQIGFKL' A
#
# COMPACT_ATOMS: atom_id res chain seq x y z
N MET A 1 14.24 23.93 4.46
CA MET A 1 13.41 23.30 3.42
C MET A 1 12.30 22.57 4.15
N LYS A 2 11.02 22.92 3.94
CA LYS A 2 9.91 22.18 4.58
C LYS A 2 9.72 20.89 3.79
N GLU A 3 9.70 19.75 4.47
CA GLU A 3 9.32 18.49 3.83
C GLU A 3 7.86 18.60 3.34
N SER A 4 7.65 18.33 2.06
CA SER A 4 6.31 18.31 1.49
C SER A 4 5.64 16.98 1.82
N PHE A 5 4.47 17.05 2.44
CA PHE A 5 3.59 15.90 2.59
C PHE A 5 2.80 15.70 1.30
N GLY A 6 2.75 14.46 0.82
CA GLY A 6 2.05 14.06 -0.38
C GLY A 6 1.00 12.98 -0.11
N LEU A 7 0.23 12.69 -1.16
CA LEU A 7 -0.75 11.61 -1.20
C LEU A 7 -0.54 10.83 -2.51
N LEU A 8 -0.53 9.51 -2.42
CA LEU A 8 -0.48 8.61 -3.57
C LEU A 8 -1.60 7.58 -3.45
N ASN A 9 -2.37 7.42 -4.52
CA ASN A 9 -3.37 6.36 -4.64
C ASN A 9 -2.85 5.26 -5.57
N VAL A 10 -2.95 4.01 -5.12
CA VAL A 10 -2.57 2.82 -5.87
C VAL A 10 -3.80 1.92 -6.00
N THR A 11 -4.21 1.65 -7.22
CA THR A 11 -5.30 0.71 -7.51
C THR A 11 -4.76 -0.70 -7.57
N ILE A 12 -5.48 -1.64 -6.95
CA ILE A 12 -5.15 -3.06 -6.96
C ILE A 12 -6.41 -3.89 -7.27
N PRO A 13 -6.27 -5.10 -7.81
CA PRO A 13 -7.35 -6.09 -7.77
C PRO A 13 -7.81 -6.34 -6.33
N SER A 14 -9.12 -6.39 -6.13
CA SER A 14 -9.72 -6.60 -4.80
C SER A 14 -9.21 -7.85 -4.09
N ASP A 15 -8.93 -8.89 -4.87
CA ASP A 15 -8.48 -10.22 -4.46
C ASP A 15 -7.10 -10.19 -3.79
N LEU A 16 -6.23 -9.25 -4.22
CA LEU A 16 -4.90 -9.05 -3.61
C LEU A 16 -4.97 -8.42 -2.23
N GLY A 17 -6.17 -8.01 -1.84
CA GLY A 17 -6.40 -7.33 -0.60
C GLY A 17 -5.97 -8.08 0.65
N GLY A 18 -6.37 -9.34 0.75
CA GLY A 18 -5.94 -10.22 1.84
C GLY A 18 -4.43 -10.45 1.84
N THR A 19 -3.83 -10.55 0.65
CA THR A 19 -2.38 -10.71 0.48
C THR A 19 -1.61 -9.50 0.99
N ILE A 20 -2.09 -8.29 0.76
CA ILE A 20 -1.43 -7.06 1.25
C ILE A 20 -1.61 -6.90 2.75
N ILE A 21 -2.81 -7.19 3.28
CA ILE A 21 -3.09 -7.15 4.72
C ILE A 21 -2.21 -8.17 5.46
N GLY A 22 -2.09 -9.40 4.94
CA GLY A 22 -1.39 -10.49 5.61
C GLY A 22 -2.18 -11.08 6.78
N ARG A 23 -1.61 -12.07 7.45
CA ARG A 23 -2.29 -12.81 8.53
C ARG A 23 -2.41 -11.91 9.75
N GLY A 24 -3.64 -11.60 10.16
CA GLY A 24 -3.88 -10.69 11.30
C GLY A 24 -3.41 -9.26 11.06
N GLY A 25 -3.18 -8.85 9.81
CA GLY A 25 -2.67 -7.53 9.48
C GLY A 25 -1.15 -7.36 9.58
N ASP A 26 -0.40 -8.46 9.81
CA ASP A 26 1.05 -8.43 10.02
C ASP A 26 1.81 -7.68 8.92
N ARG A 27 1.48 -7.95 7.66
CA ARG A 27 2.16 -7.41 6.50
C ARG A 27 1.88 -5.92 6.30
N ILE A 28 0.62 -5.52 6.29
CA ILE A 28 0.30 -4.09 6.12
C ILE A 28 0.81 -3.25 7.29
N ASN A 29 0.86 -3.81 8.51
CA ASN A 29 1.47 -3.14 9.65
C ASN A 29 2.98 -2.99 9.48
N ARG A 30 3.67 -4.04 9.01
CA ARG A 30 5.09 -3.95 8.68
C ARG A 30 5.39 -2.89 7.62
N ILE A 31 4.55 -2.77 6.58
CA ILE A 31 4.74 -1.72 5.55
C ILE A 31 4.58 -0.33 6.18
N ARG A 32 3.58 -0.12 7.05
CA ARG A 32 3.41 1.14 7.78
C ARG A 32 4.62 1.46 8.66
N ASP A 33 5.11 0.48 9.42
CA ASP A 33 6.24 0.66 10.33
C ASP A 33 7.55 0.94 9.58
N GLU A 34 7.87 0.16 8.54
CA GLU A 34 9.12 0.30 7.79
C GLU A 34 9.14 1.55 6.89
N SER A 35 7.99 1.93 6.32
CA SER A 35 7.90 3.13 5.48
C SER A 35 7.71 4.42 6.26
N GLY A 36 7.14 4.34 7.47
CA GLY A 36 6.65 5.49 8.23
C GLY A 36 5.46 6.22 7.56
N ALA A 37 4.88 5.66 6.49
CA ALA A 37 3.74 6.24 5.80
C ALA A 37 2.42 5.85 6.47
N GLN A 38 1.43 6.73 6.39
CA GLN A 38 0.05 6.36 6.65
C GLN A 38 -0.49 5.58 5.46
N ILE A 39 -0.98 4.37 5.69
CA ILE A 39 -1.52 3.49 4.64
C ILE A 39 -2.94 3.07 4.98
N GLN A 40 -3.87 3.44 4.12
CA GLN A 40 -5.27 3.06 4.16
C GLN A 40 -5.63 2.23 2.94
N LEU A 41 -6.45 1.22 3.16
CA LEU A 41 -6.89 0.29 2.13
C LEU A 41 -8.39 0.22 2.21
N GLU A 42 -9.04 0.50 1.07
CA GLU A 42 -10.49 0.52 1.03
C GLU A 42 -11.07 -0.87 1.35
N PRO A 43 -12.23 -0.92 2.03
CA PRO A 43 -12.93 -2.16 2.24
C PRO A 43 -13.29 -2.78 0.89
N SER A 44 -13.40 -4.12 0.84
CA SER A 44 -13.93 -4.76 -0.36
C SER A 44 -15.41 -4.37 -0.53
N THR A 45 -15.74 -3.76 -1.66
CA THR A 45 -17.09 -3.31 -2.01
C THR A 45 -17.76 -4.23 -3.03
N GLY A 46 -17.17 -5.39 -3.33
CA GLY A 46 -17.59 -6.28 -4.41
C GLY A 46 -17.15 -5.84 -5.81
N GLN A 47 -16.40 -4.75 -5.91
CA GLN A 47 -15.75 -4.30 -7.16
C GLN A 47 -14.50 -5.13 -7.46
N GLU A 48 -14.13 -5.22 -8.74
CA GLU A 48 -12.92 -5.94 -9.20
C GLU A 48 -11.62 -5.28 -8.68
N GLU A 49 -11.67 -3.99 -8.40
CA GLU A 49 -10.54 -3.20 -7.93
C GLU A 49 -10.88 -2.42 -6.66
N ARG A 50 -9.83 -2.05 -5.92
CA ARG A 50 -9.92 -1.19 -4.73
C ARG A 50 -8.66 -0.34 -4.58
N VAL A 51 -8.75 0.74 -3.82
CA VAL A 51 -7.66 1.71 -3.69
C VAL A 51 -6.89 1.53 -2.38
N ILE A 52 -5.56 1.64 -2.48
CA ILE A 52 -4.66 1.93 -1.37
C ILE A 52 -4.29 3.40 -1.42
N THR A 53 -4.53 4.12 -0.33
CA THR A 53 -4.08 5.50 -0.14
C THR A 53 -2.86 5.52 0.77
N ILE A 54 -1.77 6.10 0.27
CA ILE A 54 -0.50 6.29 0.97
C ILE A 54 -0.31 7.79 1.22
N THR A 55 0.00 8.18 2.45
CA THR A 55 0.20 9.58 2.82
C THR A 55 1.45 9.72 3.67
N GLY A 56 2.27 10.73 3.40
CA GLY A 56 3.54 10.95 4.10
C GLY A 56 4.48 11.88 3.35
N THR A 57 5.74 11.95 3.77
CA THR A 57 6.80 12.61 3.00
C THR A 57 7.11 11.82 1.74
N GLN A 58 7.77 12.45 0.76
CA GLN A 58 8.11 11.77 -0.50
C GLN A 58 8.92 10.48 -0.28
N THR A 59 9.84 10.48 0.70
CA THR A 59 10.62 9.30 1.09
C THR A 59 9.72 8.20 1.67
N GLN A 60 8.80 8.56 2.56
CA GLN A 60 7.85 7.60 3.15
C GLN A 60 6.95 6.97 2.09
N ILE A 61 6.43 7.78 1.16
CA ILE A 61 5.60 7.32 0.04
C ILE A 61 6.38 6.35 -0.86
N HIS A 62 7.61 6.70 -1.25
CA HIS A 62 8.44 5.83 -2.08
C HIS A 62 8.80 4.52 -1.37
N ALA A 63 9.11 4.56 -0.08
CA ALA A 63 9.38 3.37 0.71
C ALA A 63 8.15 2.45 0.77
N ALA A 64 6.96 3.00 1.04
CA ALA A 64 5.70 2.25 1.06
C ALA A 64 5.39 1.62 -0.30
N GLN A 65 5.56 2.37 -1.40
CA GLN A 65 5.35 1.90 -2.76
C GLN A 65 6.31 0.75 -3.11
N TYR A 66 7.60 0.88 -2.76
CA TYR A 66 8.60 -0.16 -2.97
C TYR A 66 8.24 -1.45 -2.23
N LEU A 67 7.86 -1.34 -0.95
CA LEU A 67 7.45 -2.48 -0.15
C LEU A 67 6.19 -3.15 -0.73
N LEU A 68 5.17 -2.36 -1.10
CA LEU A 68 3.95 -2.89 -1.74
C LEU A 68 4.27 -3.67 -3.03
N GLN A 69 5.22 -3.18 -3.84
CA GLN A 69 5.67 -3.86 -5.05
C GLN A 69 6.35 -5.19 -4.76
N GLN A 70 7.21 -5.29 -3.74
CA GLN A 70 7.86 -6.56 -3.40
C GLN A 70 6.85 -7.68 -3.13
N TRP A 71 5.71 -7.34 -2.53
CA TRP A 71 4.68 -8.31 -2.18
C TRP A 71 3.65 -8.53 -3.29
N SER A 72 3.39 -7.54 -4.16
CA SER A 72 2.53 -7.74 -5.34
C SER A 72 3.22 -8.52 -6.46
N VAL A 73 4.55 -8.38 -6.58
CA VAL A 73 5.35 -9.01 -7.65
C VAL A 73 5.43 -10.53 -7.52
N GLN A 74 5.24 -11.12 -6.33
CA GLN A 74 5.15 -12.58 -6.20
C GLN A 74 3.93 -13.20 -6.91
N ILE A 75 2.94 -12.39 -7.31
CA ILE A 75 1.70 -12.87 -7.97
C ILE A 75 1.58 -12.37 -9.43
N GLY A 76 2.60 -11.68 -9.95
CA GLY A 76 2.60 -11.25 -11.36
C GLY A 76 1.57 -10.17 -11.66
N PHE A 77 1.81 -8.95 -11.18
CA PHE A 77 1.10 -7.76 -11.66
C PHE A 77 2.11 -6.65 -11.96
N LYS A 78 1.99 -6.06 -13.15
CA LYS A 78 2.78 -4.90 -13.58
C LYS A 78 1.92 -3.68 -13.22
N LEU A 79 2.32 -2.96 -12.17
CA LEU A 79 1.79 -1.63 -11.85
C LEU A 79 2.20 -0.63 -12.93
#